data_AF-A0A5C2HHD7-F1
#
_entry.id   AF-A0A5C2HHD7-F1
#
_cell.length_a   1.000
_cell.length_b   1.000
_cell.length_c   1.000
_cell.angle_alpha   90.00
_cell.angle_beta   90.00
_cell.angle_gamma   90.00
#
_symmetry.space_group_name_H-M   'P 1'
#
loop_
_entity.id
_entity.type
_entity.pdbx_description
1 polymer ?
#
loop_
_entity_poly.entity_id
_entity_poly.type
_entity_poly.pdbx_seq_one_letter_code
_entity_poly.pdbx_strand_id
1 'polypeptide(L)'
;MDLTELNSRIQGMRYQSAILTAPTMQRVVSLSNEMTAHFDNFEHWNNPETEPAPAEDISPDHYCRLALESDSRTGLIISEPEQWFYHWTPPRINQLWSGLAESYNSYPVIIITKQSIENMNMPRYFIMEHNFNDGVRLWLSRFEFDQL
;
A
#
# COMPACT_ATOMS: atom_id res chain seq x y z
N MET A 1 17.34 -4.96 0.81
CA MET A 1 16.20 -5.81 1.20
C MET A 1 16.24 -7.11 0.40
N ASP A 2 15.93 -8.26 0.98
CA ASP A 2 15.76 -9.52 0.22
C ASP A 2 14.31 -9.61 -0.29
N LEU A 3 14.11 -9.45 -1.60
CA LEU A 3 12.80 -9.51 -2.24
C LEU A 3 12.19 -10.91 -2.16
N THR A 4 13.00 -11.96 -2.04
CA THR A 4 12.51 -13.35 -1.90
C THR A 4 11.86 -13.54 -0.54
N GLU A 5 12.49 -13.00 0.52
CA GLU A 5 11.91 -13.00 1.86
C GLU A 5 10.62 -12.17 1.90
N LEU A 6 10.62 -10.98 1.31
CA LEU A 6 9.43 -10.14 1.23
C LEU A 6 8.29 -10.83 0.45
N ASN A 7 8.61 -11.48 -0.68
CA ASN A 7 7.64 -12.21 -1.48
C ASN A 7 7.09 -13.43 -0.73
N SER A 8 7.92 -14.19 -0.02
CA SER A 8 7.45 -15.31 0.82
C SER A 8 6.50 -14.83 1.91
N ARG A 9 6.74 -13.64 2.48
CA ARG A 9 5.85 -13.01 3.45
C ARG A 9 4.54 -12.61 2.77
N ILE A 10 4.60 -11.83 1.69
CA ILE A 10 3.41 -11.35 0.94
C ILE A 10 2.56 -12.51 0.38
N GLN A 11 3.17 -13.57 -0.15
CA GLN A 11 2.41 -14.72 -0.68
C GLN A 11 1.77 -15.59 0.41
N GLY A 12 2.33 -15.60 1.63
CA GLY A 12 1.66 -16.17 2.80
C GLY A 12 0.42 -15.38 3.22
N MET A 13 0.32 -14.11 2.81
CA MET A 13 -0.74 -13.16 3.16
C MET A 13 -1.80 -13.13 2.07
N ARG A 14 -2.53 -14.23 1.91
CA ARG A 14 -3.45 -14.42 0.77
C ARG A 14 -4.58 -13.37 0.68
N TYR A 15 -4.79 -12.51 1.68
CA TYR A 15 -5.90 -11.54 1.74
C TYR A 15 -5.63 -10.23 2.53
N GLN A 16 -4.38 -9.82 2.76
CA GLN A 16 -4.08 -8.64 3.59
C GLN A 16 -3.42 -7.51 2.81
N SER A 17 -3.85 -6.28 3.06
CA SER A 17 -3.15 -5.07 2.60
C SER A 17 -1.81 -4.95 3.33
N ALA A 18 -0.73 -4.72 2.57
CA ALA A 18 0.61 -4.50 3.07
C ALA A 18 1.05 -3.06 2.81
N ILE A 19 1.80 -2.49 3.75
CA ILE A 19 2.43 -1.18 3.58
C ILE A 19 3.93 -1.32 3.79
N LEU A 20 4.70 -0.83 2.82
CA LEU A 20 6.14 -0.65 2.90
C LEU A 20 6.44 0.82 3.10
N THR A 21 7.04 1.15 4.24
CA THR A 21 7.46 2.52 4.53
C THR A 21 8.97 2.66 4.39
N ALA A 22 9.45 3.63 3.62
CA ALA A 22 10.88 3.86 3.39
C ALA A 22 11.35 5.22 3.94
N PRO A 23 12.63 5.36 4.36
CA PRO A 23 13.12 6.57 5.02
C PRO A 23 13.24 7.78 4.08
N THR A 24 13.42 7.56 2.78
CA THR A 24 13.62 8.62 1.79
C THR A 24 12.74 8.38 0.56
N MET A 25 12.38 9.46 -0.14
CA MET A 25 11.59 9.34 -1.37
C MET A 25 12.37 8.60 -2.48
N GLN A 26 13.68 8.82 -2.55
CA GLN A 26 14.54 8.05 -3.45
C GLN A 26 14.42 6.54 -3.19
N ARG A 27 14.35 6.11 -1.93
CA ARG A 27 14.16 4.69 -1.60
C ARG A 27 12.74 4.22 -1.92
N VAL A 28 11.71 5.04 -1.75
CA VAL A 28 10.34 4.74 -2.21
C VAL A 28 10.34 4.43 -3.71
N VAL A 29 10.94 5.29 -4.53
CA VAL A 29 11.02 5.09 -5.99
C VAL A 29 11.81 3.84 -6.34
N SER A 30 12.98 3.61 -5.72
CA SER A 30 13.76 2.39 -5.96
C SER A 30 13.00 1.12 -5.56
N LEU A 31 12.33 1.15 -4.41
CA LEU A 31 11.53 0.03 -3.91
C LEU A 31 10.32 -0.24 -4.81
N SER A 32 9.67 0.82 -5.28
CA SER A 32 8.58 0.73 -6.26
C SER A 32 9.03 0.01 -7.53
N ASN A 33 10.15 0.43 -8.11
CA ASN A 33 10.71 -0.23 -9.30
C ASN A 33 11.12 -1.68 -9.03
N GLU A 34 11.74 -1.95 -7.88
CA GLU A 34 12.11 -3.31 -7.44
C GLU A 34 10.88 -4.22 -7.33
N MET A 35 9.78 -3.71 -6.76
CA MET A 35 8.54 -4.46 -6.58
C MET A 35 7.81 -4.68 -7.90
N THR A 36 7.70 -3.66 -8.75
CA THR A 36 7.06 -3.79 -10.07
C THR A 36 7.81 -4.79 -10.95
N ALA A 37 9.15 -4.82 -10.91
CA ALA A 37 9.96 -5.80 -11.64
C ALA A 37 9.97 -7.21 -11.01
N HIS A 38 9.60 -7.34 -9.74
CA HIS A 38 9.48 -8.64 -9.09
C HIS A 38 8.09 -9.25 -9.27
N PHE A 39 7.07 -8.38 -9.31
CA PHE A 39 5.69 -8.72 -9.45
C PHE A 39 5.15 -8.21 -10.78
N ASP A 40 5.67 -8.73 -11.88
CA ASP A 40 5.33 -8.31 -13.26
C ASP A 40 3.83 -8.38 -13.60
N ASN A 41 3.03 -9.07 -12.79
CA ASN A 41 1.58 -9.21 -12.97
C ASN A 41 0.77 -8.24 -12.11
N PHE A 42 1.38 -7.47 -11.20
CA PHE A 42 0.65 -6.46 -10.43
C PHE A 42 0.41 -5.22 -11.29
N GLU A 43 -0.79 -4.68 -11.17
CA GLU A 43 -1.09 -3.34 -11.64
C GLU A 43 -0.33 -2.33 -10.78
N HIS A 44 0.21 -1.26 -11.39
CA HIS A 44 1.02 -0.28 -10.66
C HIS A 44 0.45 1.13 -10.80
N TRP A 45 0.09 1.72 -9.66
CA TRP A 45 -0.32 3.11 -9.53
C TRP A 45 0.81 3.92 -8.91
N ASN A 46 1.25 4.98 -9.58
CA ASN A 46 2.36 5.82 -9.11
C ASN A 46 2.11 7.32 -9.25
N ASN A 47 1.25 7.74 -10.17
CA ASN A 47 0.92 9.14 -10.43
C ASN A 47 -0.58 9.25 -10.70
N PRO A 48 -1.31 10.20 -10.09
CA PRO A 48 -2.69 10.47 -10.44
C PRO A 48 -2.89 10.60 -11.96
N GLU A 49 -2.00 11.26 -12.68
CA GLU A 49 -2.17 11.59 -14.11
C GLU A 49 -2.04 10.40 -15.08
N THR A 50 -1.73 9.20 -14.59
CA THR A 50 -1.47 8.04 -15.45
C THR A 50 -2.47 6.92 -15.20
N GLU A 51 -3.14 6.46 -16.27
CA GLU A 51 -3.88 5.20 -16.18
C GLU A 51 -2.93 4.05 -15.82
N PRO A 52 -3.37 3.11 -14.96
CA PRO A 52 -4.74 2.94 -14.46
C PRO A 52 -5.06 3.68 -13.15
N ALA A 53 -4.17 4.55 -12.70
CA ALA A 53 -4.41 5.34 -11.50
C ALA A 53 -5.41 6.49 -11.75
N PRO A 54 -6.08 6.99 -10.70
CA PRO A 54 -7.11 8.03 -10.84
C PRO A 54 -6.50 9.40 -11.18
N ALA A 55 -6.94 9.98 -12.32
CA ALA A 55 -6.50 11.25 -12.90
C ALA A 55 -6.60 12.51 -12.01
N GLU A 56 -7.46 12.48 -10.99
CA GLU A 56 -7.81 13.64 -10.17
C GLU A 56 -7.77 13.31 -8.67
N ASP A 57 -7.85 14.34 -7.82
CA ASP A 57 -8.12 14.17 -6.40
C ASP A 57 -9.43 13.43 -6.17
N ILE A 58 -9.34 12.19 -5.68
CA ILE A 58 -10.52 11.40 -5.35
C ILE A 58 -10.82 11.41 -3.84
N SER A 59 -12.04 11.00 -3.45
CA SER A 59 -12.34 10.79 -2.03
C SER A 59 -11.67 9.51 -1.52
N PRO A 60 -11.37 9.40 -0.21
CA PRO A 60 -10.85 8.15 0.37
C PRO A 60 -11.72 6.94 0.03
N ASP A 61 -13.05 7.07 0.12
CA ASP A 61 -13.98 5.98 -0.21
C ASP A 61 -13.87 5.58 -1.70
N HIS A 62 -13.73 6.57 -2.59
CA HIS A 62 -13.56 6.32 -4.01
C HIS A 62 -12.20 5.71 -4.31
N TYR A 63 -11.15 6.13 -3.59
CA TYR A 63 -9.81 5.56 -3.68
C TYR A 63 -9.80 4.10 -3.29
N CYS A 64 -10.33 3.78 -2.11
CA CYS A 64 -10.49 2.41 -1.65
C CYS A 64 -11.30 1.61 -2.66
N ARG A 65 -12.43 2.13 -3.13
CA ARG A 65 -13.27 1.43 -4.10
C ARG A 65 -12.50 1.09 -5.38
N LEU A 66 -11.83 2.05 -6.01
CA LEU A 66 -11.05 1.79 -7.23
C LEU A 66 -9.90 0.81 -6.97
N ALA A 67 -9.20 0.96 -5.85
CA ALA A 67 -8.08 0.08 -5.47
C ALA A 67 -8.52 -1.36 -5.13
N LEU A 68 -9.82 -1.59 -4.94
CA LEU A 68 -10.41 -2.90 -4.58
C LEU A 68 -11.32 -3.48 -5.66
N GLU A 69 -11.80 -2.64 -6.58
CA GLU A 69 -12.58 -3.00 -7.76
C GLU A 69 -11.75 -3.06 -9.05
N SER A 70 -10.46 -2.68 -9.02
CA SER A 70 -9.56 -2.91 -10.16
C SER A 70 -9.69 -4.36 -10.62
N ASP A 71 -9.83 -4.53 -11.94
CA ASP A 71 -9.92 -5.83 -12.61
C ASP A 71 -8.62 -6.66 -12.48
N SER A 72 -7.61 -6.14 -11.78
CA SER A 72 -6.38 -6.83 -11.44
C SER A 72 -6.62 -7.96 -10.44
N ARG A 73 -7.09 -9.10 -10.98
CA ARG A 73 -7.14 -10.38 -10.25
C ARG A 73 -5.77 -10.85 -9.75
N THR A 74 -4.71 -10.22 -10.23
CA THR A 74 -3.32 -10.53 -9.93
C THR A 74 -2.77 -9.68 -8.80
N GLY A 75 -3.34 -8.50 -8.48
CA GLY A 75 -3.01 -7.60 -7.36
C GLY A 75 -2.55 -6.20 -7.76
N LEU A 76 -2.35 -5.30 -6.78
CA LEU A 76 -2.13 -3.87 -7.00
C LEU A 76 -0.96 -3.34 -6.15
N ILE A 77 -0.01 -2.66 -6.80
CA ILE A 77 1.01 -1.83 -6.14
C ILE A 77 0.58 -0.37 -6.26
N ILE A 78 0.54 0.32 -5.14
CA ILE A 78 0.36 1.77 -5.05
C ILE A 78 1.67 2.36 -4.52
N SER A 79 2.29 3.25 -5.27
CA SER A 79 3.49 3.97 -4.87
C SER A 79 3.20 5.44 -4.73
N GLU A 80 3.85 6.07 -3.75
CA GLU A 80 3.73 7.51 -3.50
C GLU A 80 2.27 7.98 -3.30
N PRO A 81 1.47 7.30 -2.44
CA PRO A 81 0.06 7.65 -2.23
C PRO A 81 -0.13 9.10 -1.73
N GLU A 82 0.94 9.73 -1.22
CA GLU A 82 0.96 11.12 -0.80
C GLU A 82 0.63 12.10 -1.93
N GLN A 83 0.83 11.72 -3.19
CA GLN A 83 0.46 12.54 -4.35
C GLN A 83 -1.05 12.80 -4.42
N TRP A 84 -1.88 11.89 -3.90
CA TRP A 84 -3.34 12.09 -3.79
C TRP A 84 -3.75 12.76 -2.47
N PHE A 85 -2.84 12.88 -1.50
CA PHE A 85 -3.16 13.42 -0.16
C PHE A 85 -3.07 14.94 -0.09
N TYR A 86 -2.55 15.61 -1.12
CA TYR A 86 -2.24 17.05 -1.09
C TYR A 86 -3.44 17.92 -0.67
N HIS A 87 -4.67 17.48 -0.98
CA HIS A 87 -5.91 18.16 -0.61
C HIS A 87 -6.71 17.47 0.51
N TRP A 88 -6.17 16.42 1.13
CA TRP A 88 -6.88 15.61 2.11
C TRP A 88 -6.59 16.08 3.53
N THR A 89 -7.65 16.17 4.32
CA THR A 89 -7.52 16.47 5.75
C THR A 89 -7.00 15.22 6.50
N PRO A 90 -6.35 15.36 7.66
CA PRO A 90 -5.90 14.21 8.45
C PRO A 90 -7.00 13.17 8.75
N PRO A 91 -8.27 13.56 9.05
CA PRO A 91 -9.37 12.60 9.16
C PRO A 91 -9.62 11.78 7.88
N ARG A 92 -9.49 12.39 6.69
CA ARG A 92 -9.66 11.69 5.40
C ARG A 92 -8.53 10.72 5.13
N ILE A 93 -7.29 11.10 5.44
CA ILE A 93 -6.13 10.20 5.37
C ILE A 93 -6.34 9.00 6.31
N ASN A 94 -6.93 9.22 7.49
CA ASN A 94 -7.26 8.13 8.41
C ASN A 94 -8.35 7.20 7.87
N GLN A 95 -9.38 7.75 7.20
CA GLN A 95 -10.42 6.95 6.54
C GLN A 95 -9.84 6.06 5.44
N LEU A 96 -8.84 6.56 4.70
CA LEU A 96 -8.10 5.74 3.75
C LEU A 96 -7.40 4.58 4.46
N TRP A 97 -6.61 4.85 5.50
CA TRP A 97 -5.88 3.80 6.21
C TRP A 97 -6.80 2.77 6.85
N SER A 98 -7.94 3.20 7.41
CA SER A 98 -8.95 2.27 7.92
C SER A 98 -9.58 1.47 6.79
N GLY A 99 -9.96 2.12 5.69
CA GLY A 99 -10.60 1.46 4.55
C GLY A 99 -9.71 0.40 3.91
N LEU A 100 -8.42 0.71 3.70
CA LEU A 100 -7.43 -0.24 3.19
C LEU A 100 -7.09 -1.35 4.19
N ALA A 101 -7.11 -1.02 5.48
CA ALA A 101 -6.93 -2.03 6.51
C ALA A 101 -8.17 -2.92 6.63
N GLU A 102 -9.37 -2.43 6.31
CA GLU A 102 -10.63 -3.19 6.37
C GLU A 102 -10.99 -3.87 5.05
N SER A 103 -10.29 -3.55 3.98
CA SER A 103 -10.53 -4.10 2.66
C SER A 103 -9.88 -5.47 2.50
N TYR A 104 -10.64 -6.50 2.84
CA TYR A 104 -10.27 -7.90 2.70
C TYR A 104 -10.97 -8.54 1.50
N ASN A 105 -10.40 -9.64 1.00
CA ASN A 105 -11.02 -10.64 0.11
C ASN A 105 -11.06 -10.46 -1.42
N SER A 106 -10.44 -9.44 -2.03
CA SER A 106 -10.39 -9.34 -3.50
C SER A 106 -9.05 -9.79 -4.08
N TYR A 107 -7.94 -9.12 -3.72
CA TYR A 107 -6.57 -9.36 -4.21
C TYR A 107 -5.56 -8.59 -3.33
N PRO A 108 -4.26 -8.93 -3.37
CA PRO A 108 -3.26 -8.24 -2.55
C PRO A 108 -3.05 -6.79 -3.01
N VAL A 109 -3.05 -5.86 -2.05
CA VAL A 109 -2.71 -4.44 -2.25
C VAL A 109 -1.44 -4.12 -1.47
N ILE A 110 -0.44 -3.58 -2.15
CA ILE A 110 0.84 -3.18 -1.56
C ILE A 110 1.00 -1.68 -1.72
N ILE A 111 1.16 -0.97 -0.62
CA ILE A 111 1.36 0.48 -0.61
C ILE A 111 2.81 0.78 -0.26
N ILE A 112 3.47 1.61 -1.06
CA ILE A 112 4.86 2.01 -0.87
C ILE A 112 4.90 3.51 -0.66
N THR A 113 5.28 3.93 0.54
CA THR A 113 5.14 5.32 1.00
C THR A 113 6.34 5.74 1.83
N LYS A 114 6.58 7.06 1.96
CA LYS A 114 7.66 7.57 2.79
C LYS A 114 7.28 7.52 4.27
N GLN A 115 8.26 7.29 5.13
CA GLN A 115 8.11 7.54 6.57
C GLN A 115 7.94 9.04 6.80
N SER A 116 6.69 9.51 6.94
CA SER A 116 6.34 10.92 7.14
C SER A 116 5.39 11.12 8.32
N ILE A 117 5.22 12.38 8.73
CA ILE A 117 4.28 12.79 9.76
C ILE A 117 2.82 12.58 9.30
N GLU A 118 2.54 12.73 7.99
CA GLU A 118 1.20 12.50 7.45
C GLU A 118 0.74 11.04 7.62
N ASN A 119 1.69 10.11 7.71
CA ASN A 119 1.45 8.68 7.90
C ASN A 119 1.38 8.25 9.38
N MET A 120 1.40 9.19 10.34
CA MET A 120 1.45 8.89 11.79
C MET A 120 0.29 8.07 12.34
N ASN A 121 -0.86 8.03 11.64
CA ASN A 121 -2.03 7.27 12.09
C ASN A 121 -2.09 5.85 11.52
N MET A 122 -1.27 5.52 10.52
CA MET A 122 -1.17 4.16 9.96
C MET A 122 -0.94 3.08 11.04
N PRO A 123 -0.08 3.28 12.06
CA PRO A 123 0.09 2.29 13.14
C PRO A 123 -1.17 1.97 13.96
N ARG A 124 -2.28 2.71 13.80
CA ARG A 124 -3.57 2.34 14.43
C ARG A 124 -4.26 1.18 13.73
N TYR A 125 -4.02 1.04 12.43
CA TYR A 125 -4.70 0.09 11.54
C TYR A 125 -3.76 -1.01 11.04
N PHE A 126 -2.45 -0.80 11.13
CA PHE A 126 -1.44 -1.76 10.72
C PHE A 126 -0.49 -2.13 11.88
N ILE A 127 0.08 -3.32 11.85
CA ILE A 127 1.14 -3.81 12.75
C ILE A 127 2.44 -3.86 11.95
N MET A 128 3.52 -3.33 12.52
CA MET A 128 4.85 -3.52 11.95
C MET A 128 5.25 -4.98 12.14
N GLU A 129 5.39 -5.70 11.04
CA GLU A 129 5.77 -7.12 11.04
C GLU A 129 7.28 -7.26 10.91
N HIS A 130 7.91 -6.44 10.07
CA HIS A 130 9.34 -6.52 9.83
C HIS A 130 9.99 -5.14 9.63
N ASN A 131 11.24 -5.05 10.06
CA ASN A 131 12.11 -3.90 9.79
C ASN A 131 13.37 -4.40 9.10
N PHE A 132 13.52 -4.03 7.83
CA PHE A 132 14.65 -4.41 7.01
C PHE A 132 15.88 -3.56 7.33
N ASN A 133 17.07 -4.11 7.07
CA ASN A 133 18.35 -3.46 7.38
C ASN A 133 18.59 -2.12 6.67
N ASP A 134 17.87 -1.83 5.60
CA ASP A 134 17.92 -0.56 4.84
C ASP A 134 16.90 0.49 5.35
N GLY A 135 16.26 0.22 6.49
CA GLY A 135 15.29 1.12 7.11
C GLY A 135 13.89 1.06 6.51
N VAL A 136 13.66 0.17 5.54
CA VAL A 136 12.30 -0.15 5.06
C VAL A 136 11.58 -0.94 6.14
N ARG A 137 10.30 -0.62 6.37
CA ARG A 137 9.44 -1.35 7.32
C ARG A 137 8.23 -1.91 6.61
N LEU A 138 7.94 -3.18 6.85
CA LEU A 138 6.73 -3.87 6.43
C LEU A 138 5.69 -3.76 7.53
N TRP A 139 4.51 -3.31 7.14
CA TRP A 139 3.33 -3.22 7.99
C TRP A 139 2.21 -4.02 7.35
N LEU A 140 1.50 -4.77 8.18
CA LEU A 140 0.38 -5.60 7.76
C LEU A 140 -0.88 -5.12 8.44
N SER A 141 -2.01 -5.25 7.75
CA SER A 141 -3.28 -4.86 8.34
C SER A 141 -3.55 -5.63 9.63
N ARG A 142 -4.09 -4.92 10.65
CA ARG A 142 -4.36 -5.46 11.99
C ARG A 142 -5.51 -6.44 12.04
N PHE A 143 -6.45 -6.36 11.10
CA PHE A 143 -7.65 -7.18 11.18
C PHE A 143 -7.39 -8.54 10.53
N GLU A 144 -6.69 -9.41 11.26
CA GLU A 144 -6.83 -10.84 11.04
C GLU A 144 -8.23 -11.25 11.49
N PHE A 145 -9.05 -11.77 10.57
CA PHE A 145 -10.07 -12.70 11.04
C PHE A 145 -9.39 -14.04 11.24
N ASP A 146 -9.37 -14.50 12.49
CA ASP A 146 -9.36 -15.92 12.79
C ASP A 146 -10.36 -16.59 11.84
N GLN A 147 -9.89 -17.59 11.09
CA GLN A 147 -10.70 -18.35 10.15
C GLN A 147 -11.94 -18.89 10.87
N LEU A 148 -13.11 -18.32 10.58
CA LEU A 148 -14.42 -18.93 10.81
C LEU A 148 -14.75 -19.87 9.64
#